data_AF-A0AB38YIE0-F1
#
_entry.id   AF-A0AB38YIE0-F1
#
_cell.length_a   1.000
_cell.length_b   1.000
_cell.length_c   1.000
_cell.angle_alpha   90.00
_cell.angle_beta   90.00
_cell.angle_gamma   90.00
#
_symmetry.space_group_name_H-M   'P 1'
#
loop_
_entity.id
_entity.type
_entity.pdbx_description
1 polymer ?
#
loop_
_entity_poly.entity_id
_entity_poly.type
_entity_poly.pdbx_seq_one_letter_code
_entity_poly.pdbx_strand_id
1 'polypeptide(L)'
;MSTSAESATLWLQEKKPSSDTIEQMIVKLNERIERSGWSDEELQGSIEALDVLEAELQSRAPGASAPSSPVDQPTNHAVELDTSPLVSHDHIASERPPEEKRALFEQLKQQIKA
;
A
#
# COMPACT_ATOMS: atom_id res chain seq x y z
N MET A 1 -12.66 -11.06 -23.13
CA MET A 1 -13.30 -11.09 -21.80
C MET A 1 -12.43 -10.23 -20.91
N SER A 2 -12.91 -9.05 -20.53
CA SER A 2 -12.11 -8.10 -19.74
C SER A 2 -12.05 -8.59 -18.31
N THR A 3 -10.87 -9.03 -17.88
CA THR A 3 -10.60 -9.30 -16.47
C THR A 3 -10.56 -7.94 -15.78
N SER A 4 -11.51 -7.67 -14.90
CA SER A 4 -11.66 -6.41 -14.16
C SER A 4 -12.04 -6.72 -12.72
N ALA A 5 -11.78 -5.78 -11.80
CA ALA A 5 -12.16 -5.87 -10.39
C ALA A 5 -13.62 -6.30 -10.17
N GLU A 6 -14.55 -5.80 -11.00
CA GLU A 6 -15.98 -6.13 -10.88
C GLU A 6 -16.22 -7.63 -11.17
N SER A 7 -15.53 -8.18 -12.18
CA SER A 7 -15.62 -9.61 -12.50
C SER A 7 -14.97 -10.50 -11.43
N ALA A 8 -13.86 -10.05 -10.83
CA ALA A 8 -13.21 -10.76 -9.73
C ALA A 8 -14.12 -10.80 -8.49
N THR A 9 -14.72 -9.67 -8.15
CA THR A 9 -15.67 -9.54 -7.03
C THR A 9 -16.89 -10.43 -7.23
N LEU A 10 -17.48 -10.39 -8.43
CA LEU A 10 -18.63 -11.24 -8.78
C LEU A 10 -18.27 -12.73 -8.66
N TRP A 11 -17.11 -13.12 -9.18
CA TRP A 11 -16.65 -14.50 -9.11
C TRP A 11 -16.44 -14.98 -7.66
N LEU A 12 -15.85 -14.14 -6.79
CA LEU A 12 -15.68 -14.42 -5.37
C LEU A 12 -17.03 -14.62 -4.66
N GLN A 13 -18.02 -13.80 -4.98
CA GLN A 13 -19.36 -13.88 -4.39
C GLN A 13 -20.15 -15.10 -4.88
N GLU A 14 -20.11 -15.38 -6.19
CA GLU A 14 -20.88 -16.48 -6.79
C GLU A 14 -20.27 -17.85 -6.50
N LYS A 15 -18.94 -17.99 -6.64
CA LYS A 15 -18.27 -19.29 -6.53
C LYS A 15 -17.79 -19.61 -5.13
N LYS A 16 -17.64 -18.59 -4.26
CA LYS A 16 -17.07 -18.72 -2.90
C LYS A 16 -15.88 -19.68 -2.88
N PRO A 17 -14.85 -19.42 -3.72
CA PRO A 17 -13.70 -20.30 -3.84
C PRO A 17 -12.96 -20.43 -2.49
N SER A 18 -12.24 -21.53 -2.32
CA SER A 18 -11.32 -21.71 -1.19
C SER A 18 -10.09 -20.80 -1.34
N SER A 19 -9.38 -20.52 -0.24
CA SER A 19 -8.17 -19.69 -0.26
C SER A 19 -7.12 -20.21 -1.24
N ASP A 20 -6.91 -21.53 -1.30
CA ASP A 20 -6.00 -22.18 -2.26
C ASP A 20 -6.40 -21.90 -3.73
N THR A 21 -7.70 -21.88 -4.03
CA THR A 21 -8.19 -21.56 -5.37
C THR A 21 -7.98 -20.08 -5.72
N ILE A 22 -8.07 -19.19 -4.72
CA ILE A 22 -7.78 -17.76 -4.88
C ILE A 22 -6.29 -17.56 -5.15
N GLU A 23 -5.39 -18.22 -4.40
CA GLU A 23 -3.93 -18.19 -4.61
C GLU A 23 -3.56 -18.65 -6.02
N GLN A 24 -4.11 -19.78 -6.48
CA GLN A 24 -3.87 -20.26 -7.83
C GLN A 24 -4.32 -19.26 -8.90
N MET A 25 -5.40 -18.52 -8.64
CA MET A 25 -5.88 -17.49 -9.56
C MET A 25 -4.94 -16.27 -9.58
N ILE A 26 -4.48 -15.83 -8.41
CA ILE A 26 -3.49 -14.75 -8.26
C ILE A 26 -2.21 -15.08 -9.03
N VAL A 27 -1.66 -16.29 -8.85
CA VAL A 27 -0.44 -16.74 -9.56
C VAL A 27 -0.64 -16.69 -11.08
N LYS A 28 -1.77 -17.19 -11.58
CA LYS A 28 -2.08 -17.13 -13.03
C LYS A 28 -2.22 -15.71 -13.55
N LEU A 29 -2.80 -14.82 -12.74
CA LEU A 29 -2.96 -13.42 -13.10
C LEU A 29 -1.61 -12.72 -13.16
N ASN A 30 -0.73 -12.99 -12.19
CA ASN A 30 0.61 -12.43 -12.10
C ASN A 30 1.50 -12.92 -13.25
N GLU A 31 1.48 -14.23 -13.52
CA GLU A 31 2.18 -14.80 -14.69
C GLU A 31 1.69 -14.22 -16.01
N ARG A 32 0.38 -13.92 -16.10
CA ARG A 32 -0.17 -13.28 -17.29
C ARG A 32 0.37 -11.85 -17.40
N ILE A 33 0.33 -11.06 -16.33
CA ILE A 33 0.85 -9.69 -16.31
C ILE A 33 2.34 -9.67 -16.70
N GLU A 34 3.15 -10.58 -16.16
CA GLU A 34 4.59 -10.64 -16.44
C GLU A 34 4.92 -11.12 -17.86
N ARG A 35 4.16 -12.08 -18.42
CA ARG A 35 4.41 -12.60 -19.79
C ARG A 35 3.77 -11.76 -20.87
N SER A 36 2.66 -11.10 -20.57
CA SER A 36 1.95 -10.33 -21.57
C SER A 36 2.68 -9.00 -21.74
N GLY A 37 3.42 -8.86 -22.84
CA GLY A 37 3.88 -7.56 -23.33
C GLY A 37 2.73 -6.67 -23.80
N TRP A 38 1.62 -6.67 -23.06
CA TRP A 38 0.43 -5.87 -23.27
C TRP A 38 0.65 -4.47 -22.71
N SER A 39 -0.13 -3.52 -23.21
CA SER A 39 -0.06 -2.15 -22.73
C SER A 39 -0.56 -2.06 -21.28
N ASP A 40 -0.06 -1.09 -20.51
CA ASP A 40 -0.48 -0.86 -19.12
C ASP A 40 -2.01 -0.72 -18.99
N GLU A 41 -2.69 -0.17 -20.01
CA GLU A 41 -4.14 -0.03 -20.06
C GLU A 41 -4.88 -1.38 -20.14
N GLU A 42 -4.31 -2.37 -20.85
CA GLU A 42 -4.84 -3.73 -20.94
C GLU A 42 -4.54 -4.54 -19.67
N LEU A 43 -3.44 -4.21 -19.00
CA LEU A 43 -3.05 -4.80 -17.73
C LEU A 43 -3.82 -4.21 -16.55
N GLN A 44 -4.29 -2.97 -16.65
CA GLN A 44 -4.95 -2.25 -15.56
C GLN A 44 -6.10 -3.05 -14.94
N GLY A 45 -7.01 -3.59 -15.76
CA GLY A 45 -8.11 -4.42 -15.24
C GLY A 45 -7.64 -5.73 -14.58
N SER A 46 -6.48 -6.25 -15.01
CA SER A 46 -5.86 -7.44 -14.44
C SER A 46 -5.19 -7.14 -13.09
N ILE A 47 -4.57 -5.97 -12.96
CA ILE A 47 -3.97 -5.47 -11.71
C ILE A 47 -5.07 -5.19 -10.70
N GLU A 48 -6.15 -4.51 -11.10
CA GLU A 48 -7.30 -4.24 -10.22
C GLU A 48 -7.98 -5.54 -9.76
N ALA A 49 -8.07 -6.54 -10.64
CA ALA A 49 -8.59 -7.85 -10.26
C ALA A 49 -7.66 -8.61 -9.30
N LEU A 50 -6.34 -8.42 -9.41
CA LEU A 50 -5.35 -8.99 -8.47
C LEU A 50 -5.57 -8.44 -7.07
N ASP A 51 -5.68 -7.11 -6.95
CA ASP A 51 -5.82 -6.40 -5.67
C ASP A 51 -7.08 -6.86 -4.92
N VAL A 52 -8.20 -7.05 -5.62
CA VAL A 52 -9.44 -7.59 -5.03
C VAL A 52 -9.25 -9.02 -4.49
N LEU A 53 -8.54 -9.87 -5.23
CA LEU A 53 -8.31 -11.26 -4.82
C LEU A 53 -7.35 -11.35 -3.62
N GLU A 54 -6.32 -10.52 -3.59
CA GLU A 54 -5.38 -10.41 -2.47
C GLU A 54 -6.07 -9.86 -1.22
N ALA A 55 -6.92 -8.83 -1.36
CA ALA A 55 -7.70 -8.27 -0.26
C ALA A 55 -8.66 -9.31 0.36
N GLU A 56 -9.33 -10.13 -0.47
CA GLU A 56 -10.18 -11.23 0.02
C GLU A 56 -9.37 -12.31 0.74
N LEU A 57 -8.21 -12.67 0.22
CA LEU A 57 -7.35 -13.66 0.85
C LEU A 57 -6.83 -13.17 2.21
N GLN A 58 -6.43 -11.91 2.27
CA GLN A 58 -6.02 -11.24 3.50
C GLN A 58 -7.18 -11.16 4.50
N SER A 59 -8.40 -10.83 4.06
CA SER A 59 -9.62 -10.85 4.89
C SER A 59 -9.93 -12.24 5.46
N ARG A 60 -9.61 -13.30 4.73
CA ARG A 60 -9.84 -14.70 5.13
C ARG A 60 -8.73 -15.28 6.00
N ALA A 61 -7.55 -14.67 6.03
CA ALA A 61 -6.45 -15.12 6.87
C ALA A 61 -6.77 -14.80 8.35
N PRO A 62 -6.78 -15.80 9.25
CA PRO A 62 -7.01 -15.56 10.67
C PRO A 62 -5.79 -14.84 11.26
N GLY A 63 -5.86 -13.51 11.33
CA GLY A 63 -4.78 -12.66 11.85
C GLY A 63 -4.47 -11.42 11.00
N ALA A 64 -5.13 -11.26 9.86
CA ALA A 64 -4.94 -10.12 8.98
C ALA A 64 -6.13 -9.15 9.07
N SER A 65 -6.14 -8.37 10.15
CA SER A 65 -7.01 -7.20 10.26
C SER A 65 -6.64 -6.19 9.16
N ALA A 66 -7.47 -6.11 8.13
CA ALA A 66 -7.55 -4.92 7.28
C ALA A 66 -8.04 -3.72 8.14
N PRO A 67 -7.61 -2.48 7.83
CA PRO A 67 -7.97 -1.30 8.61
C PRO A 67 -9.41 -0.91 8.28
N SER A 68 -10.36 -1.47 9.02
CA SER A 68 -11.73 -0.94 9.04
C SER A 68 -11.82 0.13 10.13
N SER A 69 -12.15 1.35 9.69
CA SER A 69 -12.57 2.47 10.52
C SER A 69 -13.63 2.07 11.57
N PRO A 70 -13.74 2.81 12.69
CA PRO A 70 -14.10 2.27 13.99
C PRO A 70 -15.62 2.23 14.19
N VAL A 71 -16.15 1.07 14.55
CA VAL A 71 -17.38 0.95 15.33
C VAL A 71 -17.22 -0.22 16.31
N ASP A 72 -17.23 0.14 17.59
CA ASP A 72 -17.50 -0.67 18.79
C ASP A 72 -17.42 -2.21 18.68
N GLN A 73 -16.36 -2.80 19.23
CA GLN A 73 -16.54 -3.71 20.38
C GLN A 73 -15.23 -4.06 21.10
N PRO A 74 -15.29 -4.29 22.44
CA PRO A 74 -14.12 -4.44 23.30
C PRO A 74 -13.82 -5.93 23.55
N THR A 75 -12.56 -6.33 23.46
CA THR A 75 -11.89 -7.15 24.50
C THR A 75 -10.41 -7.41 24.18
N ASN A 76 -9.57 -6.88 25.07
CA ASN A 76 -8.40 -7.54 25.65
C ASN A 76 -7.36 -8.14 24.71
N HIS A 77 -6.51 -7.28 24.17
CA HIS A 77 -5.08 -7.27 24.50
C HIS A 77 -4.54 -5.93 24.00
N ALA A 78 -4.71 -4.89 24.82
CA ALA A 78 -4.21 -3.56 24.55
C ALA A 78 -2.68 -3.60 24.63
N VAL A 79 -2.03 -3.93 23.52
CA VAL A 79 -0.68 -3.46 23.27
C VAL A 79 -0.79 -1.94 23.31
N GLU A 80 -0.24 -1.32 24.36
CA GLU A 80 -0.14 0.14 24.46
C GLU A 80 0.71 0.61 23.28
N LEU A 81 0.05 1.00 22.20
CA LEU A 81 0.67 1.70 21.09
C LEU A 81 1.18 3.01 21.68
N ASP A 82 2.50 3.14 21.73
CA ASP A 82 3.15 4.38 22.14
C ASP A 82 2.80 5.47 21.14
N THR A 83 1.80 6.27 21.50
CA THR A 83 1.35 7.44 20.75
C THR A 83 2.06 8.70 21.22
N SER A 84 3.17 8.57 21.95
CA SER A 84 3.98 9.71 22.33
C SER A 84 4.42 10.46 21.07
N PRO A 85 4.35 11.80 21.11
CA PRO A 85 4.74 12.61 19.96
C PRO A 85 6.19 12.32 19.58
N LEU A 86 6.40 11.99 18.30
CA LEU A 86 7.72 11.69 17.71
C LEU A 86 8.77 12.76 18.03
N VAL A 87 8.32 14.02 18.18
CA VAL A 87 9.12 15.16 18.63
C VAL A 87 8.25 16.15 19.42
N SER A 88 8.84 16.78 20.44
CA SER A 88 8.24 17.97 21.06
C SER A 88 8.21 19.09 20.02
N HIS A 89 7.02 19.63 19.73
CA HIS A 89 6.83 20.72 18.77
C HIS A 89 7.52 22.03 19.19
N ASP A 90 8.11 22.07 20.40
CA ASP A 90 8.96 23.17 20.86
C ASP A 90 10.33 23.23 20.15
N HIS A 91 10.73 22.20 19.42
CA HIS A 91 12.00 22.15 18.68
C HIS A 91 11.88 22.53 17.20
N ILE A 92 11.07 23.52 16.87
CA ILE A 92 11.14 24.15 15.54
C ILE A 92 12.46 24.91 15.49
N ALA A 93 13.46 24.34 14.79
CA ALA A 93 14.74 25.00 14.56
C ALA A 93 14.49 26.38 13.96
N SER A 94 14.96 27.44 14.63
CA SER A 94 14.77 28.80 14.16
C SER A 94 15.33 28.95 12.75
N GLU A 95 14.55 29.59 11.88
CA GLU A 95 14.95 29.81 10.50
C GLU A 95 16.26 30.62 10.47
N ARG A 96 17.30 30.10 9.82
CA ARG A 96 18.57 30.82 9.67
C ARG A 96 18.37 32.10 8.84
N PRO A 97 19.07 33.19 9.17
CA PRO A 97 19.00 34.42 8.40
C PRO A 97 19.43 34.19 6.94
N PRO A 98 18.89 34.97 6.00
CA PRO A 98 19.06 34.74 4.57
C PRO A 98 20.53 34.84 4.10
N GLU A 99 21.37 35.60 4.81
CA GLU A 99 22.79 35.75 4.50
C GLU A 99 23.58 34.47 4.76
N GLU A 100 23.35 33.81 5.90
CA GLU A 100 23.99 32.54 6.26
C GLU A 100 23.57 31.40 5.32
N LYS A 101 22.29 31.38 4.89
CA LYS A 101 21.79 30.41 3.92
C LYS A 101 22.51 30.53 2.57
N ARG A 102 22.74 31.75 2.09
CA ARG A 102 23.46 32.00 0.82
C ARG A 102 24.92 31.58 0.91
N ALA A 103 25.58 31.88 2.03
CA ALA A 103 26.97 31.46 2.25
C ALA A 103 27.12 29.93 2.26
N LEU A 104 26.24 29.22 2.98
CA LEU A 104 26.20 27.75 2.99
C LEU A 104 25.91 27.18 1.60
N PHE A 105 24.98 27.77 0.86
CA PHE A 105 24.64 27.33 -0.48
C PHE A 105 25.83 27.47 -1.45
N GLU A 106 26.53 28.61 -1.43
CA GLU A 106 27.74 28.80 -2.26
C GLU A 106 28.86 27.83 -1.87
N GLN A 107 29.04 27.59 -0.57
CA GLN A 107 30.01 26.60 -0.07
C GLN A 107 29.68 25.18 -0.55
N LEU A 108 28.42 24.76 -0.45
CA LEU A 108 27.96 23.45 -0.94
C LEU A 108 28.08 23.34 -2.46
N LYS A 109 27.76 24.41 -3.19
CA LYS A 109 27.91 24.47 -4.66
C LYS A 109 29.37 24.27 -5.08
N GLN A 110 30.33 24.83 -4.34
CA GLN A 110 31.75 24.61 -4.59
C GLN A 110 32.17 23.16 -4.30
N GLN A 111 31.61 22.52 -3.28
CA GLN A 111 31.90 21.11 -2.97
C GLN A 111 31.35 20.12 -4.01
N ILE A 112 30.22 20.42 -4.65
CA ILE A 112 29.63 19.58 -5.69
C ILE A 112 30.33 19.77 -7.05
N LYS A 113 30.96 20.93 -7.25
CA LYS A 113 31.64 21.28 -8.51
C LYS A 113 33.13 20.90 -8.53
N ALA A 114 33.65 20.34 -7.44
CA ALA A 114 34.99 19.74 -7.33
C ALA A 114 34.91 18.25 -7.65
#